data_AF-A0A914TZC3-F1
#
_entry.id   AF-A0A914TZC3-F1
#
_cell.length_a   1.000
_cell.length_b   1.000
_cell.length_c   1.000
_cell.angle_alpha   90.00
_cell.angle_beta   90.00
_cell.angle_gamma   90.00
#
_symmetry.space_group_name_H-M   'P 1'
#
loop_
_entity.id
_entity.type
_entity.pdbx_description
1 polymer ?
#
loop_
_entity_poly.entity_id
_entity_poly.type
_entity_poly.pdbx_seq_one_letter_code
_entity_poly.pdbx_strand_id
1 'polypeptide(L)'
;MGRRGKSKLEVPLPARESDVSDMDSVAISSVAADQDLGSDDETPMALHLIDILAENVENISDKRNNTRVKAMANLVAIFQKSIVDEDLEKWKGSICDALDKNLRRTDDESILACSVIGLLAIQKAFDIEEEMHPLLQTLVTLCNDYSKPEAVRSKAVHALGIASFFSSDQPAAIQTYLSSLYNIWSSTKSSATSSVLFCSALESWTLLLHR
;
A
#
# COMPACT_ATOMS: atom_id res chain seq x y z
N MET A 1 -31.45 -42.66 -60.35
CA MET A 1 -30.83 -41.51 -61.05
C MET A 1 -31.55 -40.25 -60.58
N GLY A 2 -30.96 -39.19 -60.04
CA GLY A 2 -29.58 -38.87 -59.69
C GLY A 2 -29.58 -37.97 -58.45
N ARG A 3 -28.58 -38.16 -57.57
CA ARG A 3 -28.40 -37.37 -56.35
C ARG A 3 -27.79 -36.02 -56.71
N ARG A 4 -28.43 -34.96 -56.20
CA ARG A 4 -28.04 -33.55 -56.28
C ARG A 4 -26.78 -33.34 -55.43
N GLY A 5 -25.74 -32.80 -56.04
CA GLY A 5 -24.55 -32.30 -55.35
C GLY A 5 -24.65 -30.83 -54.98
N LYS A 6 -23.54 -30.34 -54.41
CA LYS A 6 -23.21 -28.99 -53.91
C LYS A 6 -23.62 -28.79 -52.44
N SER A 7 -22.77 -28.33 -51.53
CA SER A 7 -21.46 -27.69 -51.64
C SER A 7 -20.83 -27.70 -50.24
N LYS A 8 -19.57 -28.15 -50.18
CA LYS A 8 -18.71 -28.11 -48.98
C LYS A 8 -18.27 -26.65 -48.82
N LEU A 9 -18.78 -25.95 -47.82
CA LEU A 9 -18.24 -24.65 -47.43
C LEU A 9 -17.00 -24.88 -46.57
N GLU A 10 -15.84 -24.59 -47.15
CA GLU A 10 -14.59 -24.37 -46.45
C GLU A 10 -14.73 -23.14 -45.55
N VAL A 11 -14.42 -23.30 -44.26
CA VAL A 11 -14.19 -22.20 -43.34
C VAL A 11 -12.68 -22.01 -43.22
N PRO A 12 -12.11 -20.84 -43.58
CA PRO A 12 -10.68 -20.61 -43.50
C PRO A 12 -10.20 -20.52 -42.05
N LEU A 13 -9.14 -21.29 -41.73
CA LEU A 13 -8.28 -21.07 -40.57
C LEU A 13 -7.42 -19.82 -40.81
N PRO A 14 -7.28 -18.91 -39.84
CA PRO A 14 -6.10 -18.07 -39.76
C PRO A 14 -5.02 -18.78 -38.94
N ALA A 15 -3.87 -19.03 -39.57
CA ALA A 15 -2.63 -19.42 -38.92
C ALA A 15 -1.66 -18.22 -38.84
N ARG A 16 -0.72 -18.34 -37.90
CA ARG A 16 0.46 -17.50 -37.55
C ARG A 16 0.21 -16.48 -36.46
N GLU A 17 0.72 -16.67 -35.24
CA GLU A 17 2.13 -16.69 -34.79
C GLU A 17 2.93 -15.45 -35.20
N SER A 18 3.03 -14.53 -34.24
CA SER A 18 4.07 -13.51 -34.00
C SER A 18 3.44 -12.54 -32.99
N ASP A 19 4.04 -12.05 -31.93
CA ASP A 19 5.43 -12.05 -31.52
C ASP A 19 5.41 -11.76 -30.01
N VAL A 20 6.38 -12.34 -29.31
CA VAL A 20 6.67 -12.03 -27.91
C VAL A 20 7.16 -10.58 -27.83
N SER A 21 6.40 -9.70 -27.17
CA SER A 21 6.94 -8.42 -26.70
C SER A 21 6.89 -8.40 -25.17
N ASP A 22 7.95 -8.93 -24.59
CA ASP A 22 8.42 -8.55 -23.25
C ASP A 22 8.47 -7.03 -23.18
N MET A 23 7.59 -6.43 -22.38
CA MET A 23 7.60 -5.00 -22.15
C MET A 23 7.67 -4.74 -20.65
N ASP A 24 8.93 -4.64 -20.22
CA ASP A 24 9.46 -3.87 -19.10
C ASP A 24 8.75 -4.04 -17.76
N SER A 25 9.08 -5.17 -17.11
CA SER A 25 9.32 -5.18 -15.67
C SER A 25 10.27 -4.03 -15.34
N VAL A 26 9.75 -2.97 -14.72
CA VAL A 26 10.57 -1.96 -14.05
C VAL A 26 11.35 -2.69 -12.97
N ALA A 27 12.57 -3.08 -13.32
CA ALA A 27 13.56 -3.57 -12.37
C ALA A 27 13.84 -2.40 -11.42
N ILE A 28 13.13 -2.39 -10.30
CA ILE A 28 13.55 -1.66 -9.11
C ILE A 28 14.94 -2.23 -8.83
N SER A 29 15.95 -1.41 -9.08
CA SER A 29 17.34 -1.76 -8.82
C SER A 29 17.45 -2.13 -7.34
N SER A 30 17.37 -3.42 -7.06
CA SER A 30 17.64 -4.00 -5.76
C SER A 30 19.14 -3.92 -5.58
N VAL A 31 19.60 -2.77 -5.10
CA VAL A 31 20.80 -2.70 -4.25
C VAL A 31 20.43 -3.35 -2.91
N ALA A 32 20.09 -4.63 -2.97
CA ALA A 32 20.23 -5.54 -1.85
C ALA A 32 21.68 -5.97 -1.90
N ALA A 33 22.49 -5.36 -1.03
CA ALA A 33 23.76 -5.93 -0.65
C ALA A 33 23.47 -7.38 -0.21
N ASP A 34 23.99 -8.32 -0.98
CA ASP A 34 24.04 -9.73 -0.65
C ASP A 34 25.06 -9.85 0.50
N GLN A 35 24.60 -9.56 1.72
CA GLN A 35 25.34 -9.85 2.94
C GLN A 35 24.77 -11.14 3.52
N ASP A 36 25.57 -12.17 3.33
CA ASP A 36 25.57 -13.45 4.05
C ASP A 36 25.32 -13.22 5.56
N LEU A 37 24.06 -13.39 5.99
CA LEU A 37 23.64 -13.27 7.39
C LEU A 37 23.93 -14.58 8.13
N GLY A 38 25.21 -14.93 8.18
CA GLY A 38 25.71 -16.16 8.78
C GLY A 38 26.84 -15.90 9.76
N SER A 39 26.70 -14.97 10.73
CA SER A 39 27.58 -14.95 11.90
C SER A 39 27.02 -14.15 13.08
N ASP A 40 27.26 -14.71 14.25
CA ASP A 40 27.01 -14.36 15.66
C ASP A 40 27.44 -12.92 16.09
N ASP A 41 27.04 -11.88 15.35
CA ASP A 41 27.37 -10.46 15.60
C ASP A 41 26.11 -9.57 15.52
N GLU A 42 25.10 -9.87 16.35
CA GLU A 42 23.79 -9.19 16.30
C GLU A 42 23.83 -7.73 16.81
N THR A 43 24.82 -7.37 17.63
CA THR A 43 24.84 -6.06 18.33
C THR A 43 25.27 -4.88 17.45
N PRO A 44 26.35 -4.97 16.64
CA PRO A 44 26.74 -3.88 15.73
C PRO A 44 25.72 -3.65 14.60
N MET A 45 25.04 -4.72 14.17
CA MET A 45 24.07 -4.69 13.09
C MET A 45 22.75 -4.02 13.52
N ALA A 46 22.28 -4.29 14.75
CA ALA A 46 21.10 -3.65 15.31
C ALA A 46 21.29 -2.14 15.51
N LEU A 47 22.45 -1.69 16.03
CA LEU A 47 22.77 -0.28 16.16
C LEU A 47 22.79 0.44 14.80
N HIS A 48 23.37 -0.21 13.78
CA HIS A 48 23.37 0.35 12.44
C HIS A 48 21.96 0.52 11.86
N LEU A 49 21.04 -0.42 12.13
CA LEU A 49 19.64 -0.32 11.72
C LEU A 49 18.94 0.87 12.38
N ILE A 50 19.18 1.13 13.67
CA ILE A 50 18.59 2.26 14.39
C ILE A 50 19.06 3.60 13.81
N ASP A 51 20.34 3.73 13.48
CA ASP A 51 20.87 4.93 12.84
C ASP A 51 20.24 5.17 11.46
N ILE A 52 20.10 4.10 10.67
CA ILE A 52 19.41 4.17 9.37
C ILE A 52 17.94 4.56 9.59
N LEU A 53 17.26 3.99 10.58
CA LEU A 53 15.87 4.32 10.89
C LEU A 53 15.74 5.81 11.26
N ALA A 54 16.61 6.33 12.13
CA ALA A 54 16.65 7.72 12.55
C ALA A 54 16.78 8.66 11.34
N GLU A 55 17.74 8.38 10.46
CA GLU A 55 18.00 9.19 9.27
C GLU A 55 16.77 9.23 8.35
N ASN A 56 16.11 8.09 8.14
CA ASN A 56 14.92 8.02 7.28
C ASN A 56 13.72 8.74 7.92
N VAL A 57 13.55 8.69 9.24
CA VAL A 57 12.51 9.44 9.97
C VAL A 57 12.70 10.96 9.84
N GLU A 58 13.94 11.45 9.83
CA GLU A 58 14.20 12.86 9.56
C GLU A 58 13.89 13.21 8.10
N ASN A 59 14.33 12.36 7.17
CA ASN A 59 14.24 12.60 5.73
C ASN A 59 12.81 12.58 5.16
N ILE A 60 11.84 11.91 5.81
CA ILE A 60 10.42 11.97 5.37
C ILE A 60 9.80 13.37 5.48
N SER A 61 10.45 14.28 6.22
CA SER A 61 10.07 15.69 6.34
C SER A 61 10.93 16.64 5.48
N ASP A 62 11.86 16.13 4.67
CA ASP A 62 12.75 16.95 3.83
C ASP A 62 11.94 17.80 2.82
N LYS A 63 12.49 18.95 2.41
CA LYS A 63 11.86 19.85 1.44
C LYS A 63 11.80 19.26 0.03
N ARG A 64 12.74 18.39 -0.32
CA ARG A 64 12.91 17.78 -1.65
C ARG A 64 12.08 16.51 -1.77
N ASN A 65 11.29 16.41 -2.84
CA ASN A 65 10.43 15.25 -3.12
C ASN A 65 11.23 13.93 -3.13
N ASN A 66 12.31 13.87 -3.92
CA ASN A 66 13.11 12.65 -4.07
C ASN A 66 13.67 12.13 -2.73
N THR A 67 14.04 13.02 -1.81
CA THR A 67 14.52 12.63 -0.48
C THR A 67 13.41 11.97 0.33
N ARG A 68 12.21 12.57 0.34
CA ARG A 68 11.05 12.02 1.06
C ARG A 68 10.61 10.67 0.51
N VAL A 69 10.51 10.56 -0.82
CA VAL A 69 10.15 9.31 -1.51
C VAL A 69 11.13 8.20 -1.16
N LYS A 70 12.44 8.46 -1.25
CA LYS A 70 13.47 7.48 -0.90
C LYS A 70 13.38 7.07 0.58
N ALA A 71 13.18 8.05 1.47
CA ALA A 71 13.06 7.79 2.89
C ALA A 71 11.85 6.93 3.24
N MET A 72 10.67 7.22 2.66
CA MET A 72 9.48 6.39 2.87
C MET A 72 9.65 4.98 2.30
N ALA A 73 10.28 4.83 1.12
CA ALA A 73 10.57 3.53 0.54
C ALA A 73 11.52 2.69 1.44
N ASN A 74 12.52 3.33 2.03
CA ASN A 74 13.40 2.69 3.01
C ASN A 74 12.65 2.29 4.28
N LEU A 75 11.78 3.14 4.82
CA LEU A 75 10.94 2.81 5.98
C LEU A 75 10.05 1.60 5.71
N VAL A 76 9.44 1.53 4.52
CA VAL A 76 8.67 0.34 4.09
C VAL A 76 9.55 -0.90 4.13
N ALA A 77 10.76 -0.84 3.57
CA ALA A 77 11.67 -1.98 3.54
C ALA A 77 12.13 -2.41 4.95
N ILE A 78 12.38 -1.46 5.86
CA ILE A 78 12.76 -1.73 7.25
C ILE A 78 11.60 -2.41 7.98
N PHE A 79 10.40 -1.82 7.95
CA PHE A 79 9.24 -2.35 8.68
C PHE A 79 8.75 -3.70 8.16
N GLN A 80 9.05 -4.05 6.90
CA GLN A 80 8.74 -5.37 6.34
C GLN A 80 9.72 -6.47 6.79
N LYS A 81 10.95 -6.10 7.15
CA LYS A 81 12.04 -7.07 7.43
C LYS A 81 12.37 -7.18 8.92
N SER A 82 12.07 -6.14 9.70
CA SER A 82 12.48 -6.03 11.09
C SER A 82 11.34 -5.52 11.97
N ILE A 83 11.29 -6.03 13.20
CA ILE A 83 10.45 -5.48 14.27
C ILE A 83 11.27 -4.41 14.99
N VAL A 84 10.73 -3.20 15.05
CA VAL A 84 11.43 -2.00 15.60
C VAL A 84 10.52 -1.22 16.57
N ASP A 85 9.59 -1.91 17.21
CA ASP A 85 8.55 -1.35 18.09
C ASP A 85 9.12 -0.43 19.20
N GLU A 86 10.12 -0.90 19.94
CA GLU A 86 10.75 -0.15 21.04
C GLU A 86 11.43 1.13 20.54
N ASP A 87 12.14 1.06 19.41
CA ASP A 87 12.87 2.19 18.82
C ASP A 87 11.94 3.28 18.28
N LEU A 88 10.74 2.91 17.86
CA LEU A 88 9.75 3.82 17.29
C LEU A 88 9.09 4.72 18.34
N GLU A 89 9.19 4.41 19.62
CA GLU A 89 8.47 5.12 20.68
C GLU A 89 8.80 6.62 20.70
N LYS A 90 10.06 6.98 20.48
CA LYS A 90 10.53 8.38 20.40
C LYS A 90 10.12 9.12 19.13
N TRP A 91 9.71 8.40 18.08
CA TRP A 91 9.47 8.97 16.76
C TRP A 91 8.04 8.86 16.26
N LYS A 92 7.17 8.07 16.91
CA LYS A 92 5.79 7.79 16.47
C LYS A 92 5.00 9.04 16.09
N GLY A 93 5.01 10.08 16.94
CA GLY A 93 4.33 11.35 16.65
C GLY A 93 4.92 12.09 15.44
N SER A 94 6.25 12.20 15.36
CA SER A 94 6.92 12.85 14.23
C SER A 94 6.71 12.12 12.90
N ILE A 95 6.69 10.79 12.95
CA ILE A 95 6.38 9.95 11.79
C ILE A 95 4.94 10.21 11.35
N CYS A 96 3.97 10.16 12.26
CA CYS A 96 2.56 10.40 11.92
C CYS A 96 2.33 11.80 11.35
N ASP A 97 2.91 12.84 11.95
CA ASP A 97 2.83 14.22 11.46
C ASP A 97 3.42 14.38 10.05
N ALA A 98 4.53 13.69 9.77
CA ALA A 98 5.15 13.70 8.46
C ALA A 98 4.30 12.94 7.43
N LEU A 99 3.72 11.80 7.81
CA LEU A 99 2.87 11.00 6.94
C LEU A 99 1.59 11.73 6.56
N ASP A 100 0.94 12.47 7.47
CA ASP A 100 -0.27 13.25 7.14
C ASP A 100 0.01 14.29 6.05
N LYS A 101 1.17 14.94 6.15
CA LYS A 101 1.62 15.89 5.12
C LYS A 101 1.87 15.19 3.80
N ASN A 102 2.53 14.03 3.81
CA ASN A 102 2.88 13.30 2.58
C ASN A 102 1.65 12.71 1.86
N LEU A 103 0.60 12.31 2.58
CA LEU A 103 -0.69 11.87 2.01
C LEU A 103 -1.37 12.92 1.12
N ARG A 104 -1.02 14.20 1.28
CA ARG A 104 -1.65 15.34 0.58
C ARG A 104 -0.77 15.92 -0.53
N ARG A 105 0.39 15.31 -0.80
CA ARG A 105 1.36 15.80 -1.80
C ARG A 105 1.14 15.11 -3.15
N THR A 106 2.22 14.55 -3.71
CA THR A 106 2.16 13.82 -4.98
C THR A 106 1.56 12.43 -4.79
N ASP A 107 1.15 11.82 -5.89
CA ASP A 107 0.51 10.51 -5.86
C ASP A 107 1.48 9.41 -5.39
N ASP A 108 2.75 9.48 -5.80
CA ASP A 108 3.82 8.58 -5.35
C ASP A 108 4.06 8.68 -3.84
N GLU A 109 4.16 9.92 -3.33
CA GLU A 109 4.31 10.17 -1.89
C GLU A 109 3.11 9.65 -1.10
N SER A 110 1.90 9.81 -1.66
CA SER A 110 0.66 9.35 -1.02
C SER A 110 0.64 7.82 -0.92
N ILE A 111 1.02 7.11 -1.99
CA ILE A 111 1.08 5.64 -2.04
C ILE A 111 2.11 5.08 -1.05
N LEU A 112 3.28 5.71 -0.97
CA LEU A 112 4.32 5.32 -0.01
C LEU A 112 3.89 5.62 1.41
N ALA A 113 3.31 6.80 1.68
CA ALA A 113 2.80 7.15 2.99
C ALA A 113 1.73 6.15 3.45
N CYS A 114 0.78 5.78 2.59
CA CYS A 114 -0.20 4.72 2.89
C CYS A 114 0.48 3.39 3.28
N SER A 115 1.58 3.02 2.62
CA SER A 115 2.34 1.80 2.95
C SER A 115 2.98 1.88 4.33
N VAL A 116 3.64 3.00 4.63
CA VAL A 116 4.28 3.23 5.93
C VAL A 116 3.23 3.25 7.05
N ILE A 117 2.06 3.87 6.82
CA ILE A 117 0.96 3.92 7.80
C ILE A 117 0.49 2.52 8.19
N GLY A 118 0.19 1.67 7.20
CA GLY A 118 -0.27 0.30 7.48
C GLY A 118 0.78 -0.52 8.25
N LEU A 119 2.06 -0.38 7.88
CA LEU A 119 3.15 -1.08 8.57
C LEU A 119 3.41 -0.54 9.98
N LEU A 120 3.33 0.78 10.16
CA LEU A 120 3.46 1.42 11.48
C LEU A 120 2.35 0.95 12.43
N ALA A 121 1.11 0.84 11.93
CA ALA A 121 0.00 0.30 12.70
C ALA A 121 0.21 -1.17 13.10
N ILE A 122 0.82 -1.99 12.24
CA ILE A 122 1.17 -3.38 12.58
C ILE A 122 2.25 -3.41 13.68
N GLN A 123 3.25 -2.52 13.60
CA GLN A 123 4.37 -2.50 14.56
C GLN A 123 3.95 -2.03 15.95
N LYS A 124 3.05 -1.04 16.06
CA LYS A 124 2.68 -0.40 17.34
C LYS A 124 1.27 -0.75 17.84
N ALA A 125 0.41 -1.31 17.00
CA ALA A 125 -0.99 -1.59 17.32
C ALA A 125 -1.71 -0.41 18.00
N PHE A 126 -2.27 -0.62 19.19
CA PHE A 126 -3.04 0.38 19.93
C PHE A 126 -2.17 1.47 20.58
N ASP A 127 -0.85 1.29 20.69
CA ASP A 127 0.06 2.25 21.36
C ASP A 127 0.27 3.55 20.57
N ILE A 128 -0.35 3.65 19.39
CA ILE A 128 -0.35 4.82 18.51
C ILE A 128 -1.78 5.31 18.17
N GLU A 129 -2.81 4.89 18.90
CA GLU A 129 -4.20 5.25 18.54
C GLU A 129 -4.39 6.78 18.41
N GLU A 130 -3.82 7.56 19.33
CA GLU A 130 -3.95 9.03 19.32
C GLU A 130 -3.26 9.66 18.11
N GLU A 131 -2.03 9.24 17.79
CA GLU A 131 -1.27 9.75 16.64
C GLU A 131 -1.79 9.23 15.30
N MET A 132 -2.40 8.04 15.28
CA MET A 132 -2.93 7.41 14.08
C MET A 132 -4.32 7.94 13.74
N HIS A 133 -5.11 8.41 14.72
CA HIS A 133 -6.46 8.90 14.47
C HIS A 133 -6.54 10.00 13.37
N PRO A 134 -5.71 11.06 13.37
CA PRO A 134 -5.70 12.05 12.29
C PRO A 134 -5.42 11.44 10.91
N LEU A 135 -4.49 10.48 10.84
CA LEU A 135 -4.14 9.78 9.61
C LEU A 135 -5.31 8.97 9.07
N LEU A 136 -6.06 8.28 9.94
CA LEU A 136 -7.25 7.53 9.55
C LEU A 136 -8.31 8.45 8.95
N GLN A 137 -8.52 9.66 9.50
CA GLN A 137 -9.44 10.64 8.92
C GLN A 137 -8.98 11.14 7.55
N THR A 138 -7.67 11.36 7.39
CA THR A 138 -7.08 11.73 6.10
C THR A 138 -7.22 10.61 5.07
N LEU A 139 -7.01 9.36 5.47
CA LEU A 139 -7.22 8.19 4.63
C LEU A 139 -8.69 8.05 4.21
N VAL A 140 -9.67 8.23 5.12
CA VAL A 140 -11.09 8.25 4.76
C VAL A 140 -11.38 9.30 3.69
N THR A 141 -10.83 10.50 3.85
CA THR A 141 -10.97 11.58 2.87
C THR A 141 -10.37 11.17 1.53
N LEU A 142 -9.15 10.63 1.53
CA LEU A 142 -8.42 10.22 0.33
C LEU A 142 -9.10 9.07 -0.42
N CYS A 143 -9.68 8.11 0.30
CA CYS A 143 -10.44 6.99 -0.29
C CYS A 143 -11.66 7.48 -1.11
N ASN A 144 -12.30 8.55 -0.64
CA ASN A 144 -13.50 9.13 -1.22
C ASN A 144 -13.22 10.29 -2.20
N ASP A 145 -11.96 10.64 -2.43
CA ASP A 145 -11.58 11.70 -3.37
C ASP A 145 -11.52 11.16 -4.80
N TYR A 146 -12.61 11.31 -5.55
CA TYR A 146 -12.70 10.90 -6.95
C TYR A 146 -11.80 11.70 -7.91
N SER A 147 -11.17 12.79 -7.45
CA SER A 147 -10.18 13.52 -8.26
C SER A 147 -8.81 12.85 -8.25
N LYS A 148 -8.55 11.95 -7.29
CA LYS A 148 -7.31 11.20 -7.17
C LYS A 148 -7.30 9.94 -8.04
N PRO A 149 -6.12 9.51 -8.55
CA PRO A 149 -6.01 8.28 -9.31
C PRO A 149 -6.50 7.06 -8.52
N GLU A 150 -7.09 6.08 -9.22
CA GLU A 150 -7.59 4.85 -8.59
C GLU A 150 -6.50 4.12 -7.80
N ALA A 151 -5.24 4.13 -8.28
CA ALA A 151 -4.11 3.52 -7.59
C ALA A 151 -3.86 4.13 -6.20
N VAL A 152 -3.92 5.46 -6.07
CA VAL A 152 -3.77 6.16 -4.78
C VAL A 152 -4.92 5.79 -3.85
N ARG A 153 -6.15 5.85 -4.35
CA ARG A 153 -7.36 5.53 -3.58
C ARG A 153 -7.35 4.09 -3.11
N SER A 154 -6.98 3.15 -3.97
CA SER A 154 -6.87 1.73 -3.64
C SER A 154 -5.84 1.47 -2.55
N LYS A 155 -4.70 2.17 -2.61
CA LYS A 155 -3.67 2.06 -1.59
C LYS A 155 -4.13 2.67 -0.25
N ALA A 156 -4.84 3.80 -0.31
CA ALA A 156 -5.43 4.44 0.87
C ALA A 156 -6.49 3.56 1.54
N VAL A 157 -7.31 2.89 0.74
CA VAL A 157 -8.32 1.92 1.22
C VAL A 157 -7.66 0.77 1.97
N HIS A 158 -6.62 0.18 1.40
CA HIS A 158 -5.87 -0.90 2.03
C HIS A 158 -5.23 -0.43 3.34
N ALA A 159 -4.58 0.74 3.33
CA ALA A 159 -3.97 1.33 4.52
C ALA A 159 -5.02 1.64 5.60
N LEU A 160 -6.20 2.15 5.22
CA LEU A 160 -7.31 2.40 6.14
C LEU A 160 -7.75 1.10 6.81
N GLY A 161 -7.96 0.02 6.04
CA GLY A 161 -8.33 -1.29 6.58
C GLY A 161 -7.33 -1.82 7.61
N ILE A 162 -6.05 -1.87 7.25
CA ILE A 162 -4.99 -2.36 8.13
C ILE A 162 -4.84 -1.46 9.37
N ALA A 163 -4.70 -0.15 9.17
CA ALA A 163 -4.41 0.76 10.27
C ALA A 163 -5.59 0.87 11.23
N SER A 164 -6.81 1.04 10.72
CA SER A 164 -8.00 1.07 11.59
C SER A 164 -8.31 -0.25 12.26
N PHE A 165 -7.88 -1.38 11.67
CA PHE A 165 -7.82 -2.63 12.41
C PHE A 165 -6.82 -2.40 13.56
N PHE A 166 -5.51 -2.44 13.35
CA PHE A 166 -4.56 -2.53 14.47
C PHE A 166 -4.60 -1.39 15.51
N SER A 167 -4.95 -0.16 15.12
CA SER A 167 -4.77 1.03 15.95
C SER A 167 -6.05 1.73 16.39
N SER A 168 -7.25 1.19 16.14
CA SER A 168 -8.51 1.81 16.57
C SER A 168 -9.36 0.85 17.38
N ASP A 169 -9.79 1.27 18.57
CA ASP A 169 -10.69 0.50 19.44
C ASP A 169 -12.08 1.15 19.59
N GLN A 170 -12.22 2.42 19.16
CA GLN A 170 -13.46 3.17 19.31
C GLN A 170 -14.55 2.67 18.35
N PRO A 171 -15.68 2.12 18.85
CA PRO A 171 -16.72 1.53 17.98
C PRO A 171 -17.31 2.52 16.99
N ALA A 172 -17.47 3.79 17.38
CA ALA A 172 -17.98 4.84 16.52
C ALA A 172 -17.02 5.17 15.35
N ALA A 173 -15.71 5.10 15.60
CA ALA A 173 -14.69 5.30 14.57
C ALA A 173 -14.69 4.12 13.59
N ILE A 174 -14.68 2.89 14.10
CA ILE A 174 -14.76 1.66 13.30
C ILE A 174 -16.00 1.68 12.39
N GLN A 175 -17.16 2.06 12.92
CA GLN A 175 -18.39 2.19 12.13
C GLN A 175 -18.27 3.20 10.99
N THR A 176 -17.54 4.30 11.22
CA THR A 176 -17.28 5.32 10.19
C THR A 176 -16.41 4.74 9.07
N TYR A 177 -15.35 4.00 9.43
CA TYR A 177 -14.44 3.35 8.47
C TYR A 177 -15.16 2.26 7.68
N LEU A 178 -15.96 1.41 8.34
CA LEU A 178 -16.80 0.40 7.70
C LEU A 178 -17.77 1.03 6.70
N SER A 179 -18.44 2.13 7.07
CA SER A 179 -19.39 2.82 6.20
C SER A 179 -18.68 3.40 4.96
N SER A 180 -17.49 3.99 5.15
CA SER A 180 -16.67 4.50 4.06
C SER A 180 -16.27 3.40 3.07
N LEU A 181 -15.72 2.29 3.59
CA LEU A 181 -15.29 1.15 2.77
C LEU A 181 -16.47 0.50 2.04
N TYR A 182 -17.61 0.32 2.73
CA TYR A 182 -18.86 -0.17 2.15
C TYR A 182 -19.27 0.65 0.93
N ASN A 183 -19.36 1.98 1.10
CA ASN A 183 -19.79 2.87 0.04
C ASN A 183 -18.89 2.77 -1.21
N ILE A 184 -17.59 2.57 -1.02
CA ILE A 184 -16.63 2.43 -2.13
C ILE A 184 -16.92 1.16 -2.93
N TRP A 185 -16.90 -0.02 -2.31
CA TRP A 185 -17.10 -1.26 -3.07
C TRP A 185 -18.54 -1.41 -3.56
N SER A 186 -19.55 -0.91 -2.84
CA SER A 186 -20.95 -0.99 -3.27
C SER A 186 -21.27 -0.09 -4.46
N SER A 187 -20.56 1.04 -4.60
CA SER A 187 -20.74 1.99 -5.70
C SER A 187 -19.82 1.73 -6.90
N THR A 188 -18.76 0.95 -6.70
CA THR A 188 -17.82 0.61 -7.76
C THR A 188 -18.49 -0.34 -8.76
N LYS A 189 -18.68 0.13 -9.99
CA LYS A 189 -19.17 -0.72 -11.07
C LYS A 189 -18.09 -1.74 -11.41
N SER A 190 -18.41 -3.03 -11.27
CA SER A 190 -17.49 -4.11 -11.65
C SER A 190 -17.14 -4.01 -13.14
N SER A 191 -15.94 -3.53 -13.43
CA SER A 191 -15.31 -3.50 -14.75
C SER A 191 -13.86 -3.96 -14.60
N ALA A 192 -13.24 -4.42 -15.68
CA ALA A 192 -11.87 -4.95 -15.64
C ALA A 192 -10.85 -3.96 -15.04
N THR A 193 -11.04 -2.65 -15.27
CA THR A 193 -10.16 -1.58 -14.79
C THR A 193 -10.44 -1.12 -13.36
N SER A 194 -11.63 -1.37 -12.82
CA SER A 194 -12.00 -0.94 -11.45
C SER A 194 -11.99 -2.08 -10.43
N SER A 195 -11.36 -3.21 -10.79
CA SER A 195 -11.32 -4.41 -9.97
C SER A 195 -10.43 -4.24 -8.73
N VAL A 196 -9.34 -3.48 -8.83
CA VAL A 196 -8.35 -3.36 -7.74
C VAL A 196 -8.88 -2.53 -6.57
N LEU A 197 -9.53 -1.39 -6.84
CA LEU A 197 -10.17 -0.59 -5.79
C LEU A 197 -11.34 -1.35 -5.16
N PHE A 198 -12.16 -2.03 -5.97
CA PHE A 198 -13.25 -2.86 -5.48
C PHE A 198 -12.74 -3.95 -4.52
N CYS A 199 -11.76 -4.75 -4.95
CA CYS A 199 -11.19 -5.83 -4.14
C CYS A 199 -10.57 -5.29 -2.86
N SER A 200 -9.74 -4.23 -2.95
CA SER A 200 -9.11 -3.61 -1.79
C SER A 200 -10.14 -3.13 -0.76
N ALA A 201 -11.26 -2.54 -1.23
CA ALA A 201 -12.33 -2.05 -0.36
C ALA A 201 -13.12 -3.19 0.27
N LEU A 202 -13.42 -4.24 -0.48
CA LEU A 202 -14.12 -5.42 0.03
C LEU A 202 -13.25 -6.18 1.06
N GLU A 203 -11.97 -6.40 0.77
CA GLU A 203 -11.00 -7.03 1.68
C GLU A 203 -10.85 -6.22 2.98
N SER A 204 -10.66 -4.90 2.87
CA SER A 204 -10.53 -4.02 4.04
C SER A 204 -11.83 -3.97 4.86
N TRP A 205 -12.98 -3.94 4.19
CA TRP A 205 -14.29 -3.95 4.85
C TRP A 205 -14.52 -5.26 5.60
N THR A 206 -14.24 -6.40 4.94
CA THR A 206 -14.39 -7.72 5.57
C THR A 206 -13.41 -7.93 6.72
N LEU A 207 -12.18 -7.41 6.64
CA LEU A 207 -11.23 -7.42 7.75
C LEU A 207 -11.81 -6.72 8.99
N LEU A 208 -12.38 -5.53 8.81
CA LEU A 208 -12.98 -4.76 9.91
C LEU A 208 -14.27 -5.37 10.47
N LEU A 209 -14.98 -6.23 9.74
CA LEU A 209 -16.13 -6.96 10.30
C LEU A 209 -15.75 -8.00 11.36
N HIS A 210 -14.47 -8.39 11.43
CA HIS A 210 -13.97 -9.32 12.43
C HIS A 210 -13.52 -8.62 13.73
N ARG A 211 -13.65 -7.30 13.81
CA ARG A 211 -13.46 -6.50 15.02
C ARG A 211 -14.77 -6.37 15.78
#